data_AF-A0A1T5NBB6-F1
#
_entry.id   AF-A0A1T5NBB6-F1
#
_cell.length_a   1.000
_cell.length_b   1.000
_cell.length_c   1.000
_cell.angle_alpha   90.00
_cell.angle_beta   90.00
_cell.angle_gamma   90.00
#
_symmetry.space_group_name_H-M   'P 1'
#
loop_
_entity.id
_entity.type
_entity.pdbx_description
1 polymer ?
#
loop_
_entity_poly.entity_id
_entity_poly.type
_entity_poly.pdbx_seq_one_letter_code
_entity_poly.pdbx_strand_id
1 'polypeptide(L)'
;MFETTAREFRIGDEDGFIGIVNATAYHSFVDNDWELGQLFRHFTQAINDETLIVWETSPGGGDWTVEFLESASGKDAFRQFESSIVVTDGRLYLTNYTDLTMAAQFEDCVIPDKLNADLYITLTPGRYHCTVRQMFVPGDEGDRFEVILQPTTQKGDNVSDVYWNTSF
;
A
#
# COMPACT_ATOMS: atom_id res chain seq x y z
N MET A 1 -10.34 -16.32 6.14
CA MET A 1 -11.66 -15.88 6.62
C MET A 1 -11.37 -14.77 7.62
N PHE A 2 -11.88 -13.55 7.41
CA PHE A 2 -11.60 -12.43 8.32
C PHE A 2 -12.23 -12.72 9.68
N GLU A 3 -11.49 -12.50 10.78
CA GLU A 3 -12.12 -12.21 12.05
C GLU A 3 -12.39 -10.69 12.05
N THR A 4 -13.66 -10.31 11.87
CA THR A 4 -14.23 -8.95 12.02
C THR A 4 -14.47 -8.17 10.71
N THR A 5 -15.59 -7.45 10.73
CA THR A 5 -16.08 -6.40 9.81
C THR A 5 -15.00 -5.42 9.35
N ALA A 6 -15.28 -4.70 8.26
CA ALA A 6 -14.48 -3.60 7.70
C ALA A 6 -13.59 -2.88 8.72
N ARG A 7 -12.31 -2.72 8.39
CA ARG A 7 -11.34 -2.00 9.24
C ARG A 7 -10.95 -0.69 8.58
N GLU A 8 -11.14 0.39 9.32
CA GLU A 8 -10.77 1.73 8.89
C GLU A 8 -9.54 2.21 9.65
N PHE A 9 -8.60 2.80 8.93
CA PHE A 9 -7.42 3.47 9.48
C PHE A 9 -7.33 4.89 8.95
N ARG A 10 -6.69 5.77 9.73
CA ARG A 10 -6.23 7.08 9.25
C ARG A 10 -4.70 7.05 9.17
N ILE A 11 -4.16 7.58 8.09
CA ILE A 11 -2.71 7.72 7.89
C ILE A 11 -2.39 9.09 7.31
N GLY A 12 -1.36 9.73 7.85
CA GLY A 12 -0.79 10.95 7.30
C GLY A 12 0.30 10.63 6.28
N ASP A 13 0.36 11.42 5.23
CA ASP A 13 1.37 11.36 4.18
C ASP A 13 1.79 12.79 3.83
N GLU A 14 3.09 13.03 3.65
CA GLU A 14 3.65 14.36 3.35
C GLU A 14 4.10 14.48 1.88
N ASP A 15 4.16 13.35 1.16
CA ASP A 15 4.85 13.24 -0.13
C ASP A 15 3.92 12.81 -1.27
N GLY A 16 2.68 12.46 -0.96
CA GLY A 16 1.64 12.09 -1.92
C GLY A 16 1.50 10.59 -2.15
N PHE A 17 2.00 9.73 -1.25
CA PHE A 17 1.85 8.27 -1.38
C PHE A 17 1.59 7.55 -0.07
N ILE A 18 0.74 6.55 -0.18
CA ILE A 18 0.54 5.53 0.84
C ILE A 18 0.61 4.14 0.22
N GLY A 19 0.68 3.11 1.06
CA GLY A 19 0.77 1.75 0.59
C GLY A 19 0.42 0.72 1.64
N ILE A 20 0.38 -0.54 1.20
CA ILE A 20 0.28 -1.71 2.05
C ILE A 20 1.51 -2.60 1.84
N VAL A 21 2.00 -3.18 2.93
CA VAL A 21 3.29 -3.87 2.94
C VAL A 21 3.24 -5.13 3.80
N ASN A 22 3.78 -6.21 3.24
CA ASN A 22 4.14 -7.39 4.00
C ASN A 22 5.51 -7.17 4.63
N ALA A 23 5.50 -6.59 5.83
CA ALA A 23 6.69 -6.19 6.58
C ALA A 23 7.74 -7.29 6.71
N THR A 24 7.34 -8.56 6.87
CA THR A 24 8.28 -9.66 7.09
C THR A 24 8.98 -10.16 5.82
N ALA A 25 8.43 -9.84 4.65
CA ALA A 25 8.99 -10.23 3.35
C ALA A 25 9.56 -9.05 2.57
N TYR A 26 9.17 -7.82 2.91
CA TYR A 26 9.68 -6.61 2.29
C TYR A 26 11.17 -6.43 2.60
N HIS A 27 11.96 -6.21 1.54
CA HIS A 27 13.38 -5.97 1.68
C HIS A 27 13.63 -4.49 1.96
N SER A 28 13.81 -4.12 3.23
CA SER A 28 14.28 -2.77 3.60
C SER A 28 15.76 -2.57 3.24
N PHE A 29 16.21 -1.32 3.37
CA PHE A 29 17.56 -0.82 3.12
C PHE A 29 18.04 -1.03 1.68
N VAL A 30 17.96 0.05 0.90
CA VAL A 30 18.42 0.10 -0.49
C VAL A 30 19.87 0.61 -0.53
N ASP A 31 20.09 1.83 -0.03
CA ASP A 31 21.41 2.49 0.05
C ASP A 31 21.28 3.73 0.95
N ASN A 32 22.33 4.17 1.64
CA ASN A 32 22.28 5.40 2.44
C ASN A 32 22.18 6.67 1.56
N ASP A 33 22.65 6.60 0.31
CA ASP A 33 22.70 7.68 -0.66
C ASP A 33 21.90 7.31 -1.93
N TRP A 34 20.76 6.63 -1.77
CA TRP A 34 19.94 6.22 -2.92
C TRP A 34 19.52 7.41 -3.80
N GLU A 35 19.45 7.17 -5.11
CA GLU A 35 18.85 8.09 -6.07
C GLU A 35 17.37 7.78 -6.28
N LEU A 36 16.55 8.78 -6.64
CA LEU A 36 15.10 8.59 -6.85
C LEU A 36 14.77 7.43 -7.81
N GLY A 37 15.54 7.31 -8.90
CA GLY A 37 15.38 6.21 -9.86
C GLY A 37 15.75 4.83 -9.29
N GLN A 38 16.64 4.75 -8.29
CA GLN A 38 16.92 3.51 -7.58
C GLN A 38 15.76 3.12 -6.66
N LEU A 39 15.20 4.10 -5.92
CA LEU A 39 14.07 3.88 -5.04
C LEU A 39 12.83 3.38 -5.80
N PHE A 40 12.50 3.99 -6.93
CA PHE A 40 11.35 3.54 -7.73
C PHE A 40 11.55 2.17 -8.36
N ARG A 41 12.78 1.84 -8.79
CA ARG A 41 13.10 0.46 -9.20
C ARG A 41 12.92 -0.52 -8.05
N HIS A 42 13.31 -0.13 -6.84
CA HIS A 42 13.12 -0.94 -5.65
C HIS A 42 11.63 -1.18 -5.35
N PHE A 43 10.80 -0.13 -5.37
CA PHE A 43 9.35 -0.29 -5.20
C PHE A 43 8.70 -1.12 -6.31
N THR A 44 9.09 -0.92 -7.56
CA THR A 44 8.62 -1.72 -8.70
C THR A 44 8.96 -3.20 -8.49
N GLN A 45 10.17 -3.50 -8.04
CA GLN A 45 10.59 -4.86 -7.71
C GLN A 45 9.78 -5.41 -6.53
N ALA A 46 9.57 -4.64 -5.47
CA ALA A 46 8.78 -5.05 -4.30
C ALA A 46 7.31 -5.33 -4.64
N ILE A 47 6.71 -4.58 -5.58
CA ILE A 47 5.38 -4.85 -6.13
C ILE A 47 5.40 -6.17 -6.92
N ASN A 48 6.39 -6.36 -7.78
CA ASN A 48 6.54 -7.59 -8.56
C ASN A 48 6.84 -8.83 -7.71
N ASP A 49 7.45 -8.64 -6.54
CA ASP A 49 7.68 -9.68 -5.53
C ASP A 49 6.48 -9.85 -4.58
N GLU A 50 5.41 -9.06 -4.76
CA GLU A 50 4.16 -9.11 -4.00
C GLU A 50 4.35 -8.84 -2.51
N THR A 51 5.31 -7.97 -2.18
CA THR A 51 5.61 -7.53 -0.81
C THR A 51 5.15 -6.11 -0.52
N LEU A 52 4.86 -5.32 -1.56
CA LEU A 52 4.45 -3.92 -1.48
C LEU A 52 3.34 -3.62 -2.50
N ILE A 53 2.37 -2.81 -2.12
CA ILE A 53 1.50 -2.08 -3.05
C ILE A 53 1.52 -0.64 -2.60
N VAL A 54 1.84 0.29 -3.49
CA VAL A 54 1.83 1.74 -3.22
C VAL A 54 0.97 2.45 -4.25
N TRP A 55 0.32 3.53 -3.84
CA TRP A 55 -0.47 4.36 -4.74
C TRP A 55 -0.39 5.84 -4.34
N GLU A 56 -0.60 6.68 -5.34
CA GLU A 56 -0.65 8.12 -5.18
C GLU A 56 -1.95 8.55 -4.49
N THR A 57 -1.84 9.50 -3.56
CA THR A 57 -2.94 10.13 -2.85
C THR A 57 -3.34 11.47 -3.50
N SER A 58 -2.60 12.54 -3.20
CA SER A 58 -2.63 13.82 -3.88
C SER A 58 -1.28 14.53 -3.83
N PRO A 59 -0.98 15.46 -4.76
CA PRO A 59 0.24 16.26 -4.70
C PRO A 59 0.35 17.01 -3.36
N GLY A 60 1.45 16.78 -2.63
CA GLY A 60 1.73 17.43 -1.35
C GLY A 60 1.15 16.72 -0.11
N GLY A 61 0.60 15.52 -0.29
CA GLY A 61 0.14 14.68 0.81
C GLY A 61 -1.16 15.16 1.49
N GLY A 62 -1.44 14.59 2.67
CA GLY A 62 -2.63 14.84 3.46
C GLY A 62 -2.92 13.74 4.48
N ASP A 63 -4.06 13.86 5.16
CA ASP A 63 -4.60 12.79 6.00
C ASP A 63 -5.61 11.97 5.22
N TRP A 64 -5.39 10.66 5.16
CA TRP A 64 -6.18 9.74 4.35
C TRP A 64 -6.92 8.74 5.21
N THR A 65 -8.15 8.42 4.82
CA THR A 65 -8.93 7.34 5.39
C THR A 65 -8.83 6.11 4.50
N VAL A 66 -8.32 5.00 5.02
CA VAL A 66 -8.19 3.73 4.30
C VAL A 66 -9.08 2.69 4.93
N GLU A 67 -10.04 2.19 4.16
CA GLU A 67 -11.00 1.19 4.60
C GLU A 67 -10.72 -0.17 3.92
N PHE A 68 -10.40 -1.18 4.73
CA PHE A 68 -10.18 -2.54 4.28
C PHE A 68 -11.51 -3.31 4.28
N LEU A 69 -11.87 -3.87 3.12
CA LEU A 69 -13.16 -4.50 2.86
C LEU A 69 -13.01 -5.92 2.28
N GLU A 70 -13.97 -6.80 2.56
CA GLU A 70 -14.06 -8.12 1.90
C GLU A 70 -14.59 -8.02 0.47
N SER A 71 -15.43 -7.02 0.21
CA SER A 71 -16.06 -6.75 -1.07
C SER A 71 -16.21 -5.24 -1.26
N ALA A 72 -16.09 -4.79 -2.51
CA ALA A 72 -16.31 -3.41 -2.89
C ALA A 72 -17.66 -2.86 -2.38
N SER A 73 -17.68 -1.61 -1.91
CA SER A 73 -18.94 -0.95 -1.60
C SER A 73 -19.79 -0.75 -2.86
N GLY A 74 -21.11 -0.59 -2.70
CA GLY A 74 -22.03 -0.32 -3.80
C GLY A 74 -21.93 1.10 -4.40
N LYS A 75 -20.93 1.89 -4.01
CA LYS A 75 -20.65 3.21 -4.57
C LYS A 75 -19.66 3.07 -5.73
N ASP A 76 -19.78 3.93 -6.73
CA ASP A 76 -18.79 4.00 -7.80
C ASP A 76 -17.49 4.64 -7.30
N ALA A 77 -16.36 4.06 -7.70
CA ALA A 77 -15.05 4.65 -7.43
C ALA A 77 -14.76 5.71 -8.49
N PHE A 78 -14.08 6.78 -8.11
CA PHE A 78 -13.54 7.75 -9.07
C PHE A 78 -12.53 7.09 -10.01
N ARG A 79 -11.62 6.30 -9.43
CA ARG A 79 -10.68 5.44 -10.15
C ARG A 79 -10.31 4.23 -9.29
N GLN A 80 -9.83 3.17 -9.91
CA GLN A 80 -9.37 1.98 -9.21
C GLN A 80 -8.29 1.24 -10.00
N PHE A 81 -7.50 0.43 -9.30
CA PHE A 81 -6.54 -0.48 -9.91
C PHE A 81 -6.46 -1.78 -9.14
N GLU A 82 -5.83 -2.77 -9.76
CA GLU A 82 -5.66 -4.11 -9.23
C GLU A 82 -4.18 -4.47 -9.12
N SER A 83 -3.83 -5.22 -8.08
CA SER A 83 -2.50 -5.77 -7.85
C SER A 83 -2.62 -7.07 -7.06
N SER A 84 -1.49 -7.68 -6.70
CA SER A 84 -1.43 -8.85 -5.84
C SER A 84 -0.44 -8.65 -4.71
N ILE A 85 -0.74 -9.22 -3.55
CA ILE A 85 0.14 -9.20 -2.38
C ILE A 85 0.13 -10.54 -1.66
N VAL A 86 1.29 -10.93 -1.13
CA VAL A 86 1.44 -12.13 -0.29
C VAL A 86 1.52 -11.71 1.16
N VAL A 87 0.75 -12.40 2.02
CA VAL A 87 0.78 -12.27 3.48
C VAL A 87 1.46 -13.50 4.05
N THR A 88 2.53 -13.33 4.83
CA THR A 88 3.36 -14.43 5.36
C THR A 88 3.14 -14.68 6.85
N ASP A 89 3.07 -13.64 7.66
CA ASP A 89 2.95 -13.72 9.13
C ASP A 89 1.53 -13.42 9.64
N GLY A 90 0.57 -13.34 8.71
CA GLY A 90 -0.83 -13.04 9.01
C GLY A 90 -1.10 -11.56 9.24
N ARG A 91 -0.14 -10.67 8.97
CA ARG A 91 -0.34 -9.22 9.04
C ARG A 91 -0.01 -8.54 7.74
N LEU A 92 -0.78 -7.51 7.45
CA LEU A 92 -0.50 -6.58 6.37
C LEU A 92 -0.61 -5.17 6.92
N TYR A 93 0.46 -4.40 6.78
CA TYR A 93 0.61 -3.09 7.38
C TYR A 93 0.28 -1.99 6.37
N LEU A 94 -0.36 -0.92 6.82
CA LEU A 94 -0.50 0.33 6.10
C LEU A 94 0.76 1.18 6.36
N THR A 95 1.29 1.81 5.32
CA THR A 95 2.53 2.59 5.35
C THR A 95 2.38 3.84 4.50
N ASN A 96 3.27 4.82 4.69
CA ASN A 96 3.39 6.00 3.84
C ASN A 96 4.78 6.07 3.19
N TYR A 97 5.00 7.08 2.35
CA TYR A 97 6.28 7.30 1.67
C TYR A 97 7.43 7.58 2.64
N THR A 98 7.18 8.33 3.71
CA THR A 98 8.18 8.65 4.73
C THR A 98 8.74 7.38 5.37
N ASP A 99 7.88 6.47 5.80
CA ASP A 99 8.30 5.19 6.38
C ASP A 99 9.13 4.37 5.38
N LEU A 100 8.66 4.26 4.13
CA LEU A 100 9.33 3.49 3.08
C LEU A 100 10.71 4.06 2.74
N THR A 101 10.84 5.38 2.65
CA THR A 101 12.11 6.05 2.34
C THR A 101 13.09 6.00 3.50
N MET A 102 12.62 6.15 4.73
CA MET A 102 13.44 5.98 5.93
C MET A 102 13.98 4.55 6.01
N ALA A 103 13.12 3.54 5.81
CA ALA A 103 13.55 2.14 5.78
C ALA A 103 14.44 1.82 4.57
N ALA A 104 14.31 2.52 3.45
CA ALA A 104 15.21 2.37 2.31
C ALA A 104 16.58 3.03 2.54
N GLN A 105 16.65 4.10 3.34
CA GLN A 105 17.89 4.84 3.58
C GLN A 105 18.71 4.28 4.74
N PHE A 106 18.06 3.94 5.85
CA PHE A 106 18.74 3.59 7.10
C PHE A 106 18.53 2.12 7.46
N GLU A 107 19.62 1.38 7.66
CA GLU A 107 19.59 -0.07 7.95
C GLU A 107 18.85 -0.40 9.26
N ASP A 108 18.81 0.54 10.21
CA ASP A 108 18.11 0.39 11.49
C ASP A 108 16.63 0.82 11.45
N CYS A 109 16.18 1.42 10.35
CA CYS A 109 14.77 1.71 10.09
C CYS A 109 14.08 0.49 9.48
N VAL A 110 12.98 0.06 10.09
CA VAL A 110 12.21 -1.10 9.66
C VAL A 110 10.77 -0.71 9.37
N ILE A 111 10.09 -1.54 8.58
CA ILE A 111 8.66 -1.40 8.31
C ILE A 111 7.90 -2.46 9.13
N PRO A 112 6.77 -2.12 9.77
CA PRO A 112 6.25 -0.75 9.91
C PRO A 112 7.14 0.13 10.81
N ASP A 113 7.09 1.45 10.59
CA ASP A 113 7.65 2.39 11.57
C ASP A 113 6.92 2.27 12.92
N LYS A 114 7.59 2.63 14.01
CA LYS A 114 7.03 2.58 15.37
C LYS A 114 5.72 3.36 15.51
N LEU A 115 5.59 4.50 14.80
CA LEU A 115 4.40 5.35 14.86
C LEU A 115 3.20 4.75 14.13
N ASN A 116 3.43 3.90 13.13
CA ASN A 116 2.40 3.27 12.30
C ASN A 116 2.27 1.76 12.57
N ALA A 117 2.93 1.23 13.61
CA ALA A 117 3.00 -0.19 13.91
C ALA A 117 1.65 -0.83 14.29
N ASP A 118 0.65 -0.03 14.64
CA ASP A 118 -0.73 -0.44 14.92
C ASP A 118 -1.65 -0.40 13.69
N LEU A 119 -1.20 0.19 12.58
CA LEU A 119 -1.94 0.28 11.33
C LEU A 119 -1.81 -1.01 10.53
N TYR A 120 -2.42 -2.10 11.01
CA TYR A 120 -2.43 -3.38 10.30
C TYR A 120 -3.77 -4.10 10.36
N ILE A 121 -4.02 -4.89 9.32
CA ILE A 121 -5.08 -5.88 9.31
C ILE A 121 -4.52 -7.27 9.56
N THR A 122 -5.35 -8.13 10.15
CA THR A 122 -5.03 -9.55 10.31
C THR A 122 -5.68 -10.36 9.20
N LEU A 123 -4.88 -11.19 8.54
CA LEU A 123 -5.29 -12.04 7.43
C LEU A 123 -4.75 -13.46 7.63
N THR A 124 -5.37 -14.43 6.98
CA THR A 124 -4.76 -15.76 6.90
C THR A 124 -3.54 -15.67 5.98
N PRO A 125 -2.39 -16.28 6.32
CA PRO A 125 -1.25 -16.33 5.41
C PRO A 125 -1.64 -16.91 4.05
N GLY A 126 -1.18 -16.30 2.97
CA GLY A 126 -1.59 -16.63 1.62
C GLY A 126 -1.45 -15.45 0.67
N ARG A 127 -1.90 -15.66 -0.56
CA ARG A 127 -1.87 -14.63 -1.61
C ARG A 127 -3.25 -14.02 -1.78
N TYR A 128 -3.26 -12.72 -2.02
CA TYR A 128 -4.47 -11.93 -2.15
C TYR A 128 -4.42 -11.13 -3.45
N HIS A 129 -5.52 -11.16 -4.18
CA HIS A 129 -5.84 -10.16 -5.18
C HIS A 129 -6.31 -8.91 -4.44
N CYS A 130 -5.70 -7.78 -4.76
CA CYS A 130 -5.95 -6.50 -4.11
C CYS A 130 -6.54 -5.52 -5.12
N THR A 131 -7.69 -4.94 -4.79
CA THR A 131 -8.26 -3.81 -5.54
C THR A 131 -8.20 -2.57 -4.66
N VAL A 132 -7.57 -1.50 -5.14
CA VAL A 132 -7.55 -0.20 -4.47
C VAL A 132 -8.49 0.73 -5.23
N ARG A 133 -9.43 1.35 -4.52
CA ARG A 133 -10.46 2.23 -5.08
C ARG A 133 -10.37 3.60 -4.44
N GLN A 134 -10.23 4.63 -5.26
CA GLN A 134 -10.32 6.02 -4.81
C GLN A 134 -11.78 6.46 -4.85
N MET A 135 -12.32 6.92 -3.72
CA MET A 135 -13.74 7.23 -3.57
C MET A 135 -14.06 8.72 -3.68
N PHE A 136 -13.10 9.53 -4.12
CA PHE A 136 -13.21 10.98 -4.23
C PHE A 136 -12.52 11.50 -5.50
N VAL A 137 -12.97 12.65 -5.99
CA VAL A 137 -12.33 13.40 -7.08
C VAL A 137 -11.22 14.28 -6.49
N PRO A 138 -9.99 14.26 -7.01
CA PRO A 138 -8.94 15.16 -6.53
C PRO A 138 -9.36 16.64 -6.62
N GLY A 139 -9.23 17.37 -5.51
CA GLY A 139 -9.62 18.78 -5.41
C GLY A 139 -11.06 19.02 -4.90
N ASP A 140 -11.88 17.97 -4.78
CA ASP A 140 -13.17 18.02 -4.10
C ASP A 140 -13.04 17.61 -2.62
N GLU A 141 -14.14 17.69 -1.86
CA GLU A 141 -14.19 17.16 -0.50
C GLU A 141 -14.14 15.62 -0.50
N GLY A 142 -13.04 15.04 0.00
CA GLY A 142 -12.93 13.60 0.24
C GLY A 142 -11.49 13.13 0.47
N ASP A 143 -11.32 12.09 1.28
CA ASP A 143 -10.01 11.55 1.70
C ASP A 143 -9.98 10.01 1.70
N ARG A 144 -10.97 9.34 1.09
CA ARG A 144 -11.23 7.90 1.29
C ARG A 144 -10.73 7.01 0.17
N PHE A 145 -9.98 5.98 0.57
CA PHE A 145 -9.66 4.81 -0.24
C PHE A 145 -10.35 3.57 0.33
N GLU A 146 -10.84 2.71 -0.55
CA GLU A 146 -11.22 1.33 -0.21
C GLU A 146 -10.14 0.37 -0.70
N VAL A 147 -9.75 -0.59 0.13
CA VAL A 147 -8.80 -1.66 -0.20
C VAL A 147 -9.51 -2.99 -0.02
N ILE A 148 -9.72 -3.69 -1.13
CA ILE A 148 -10.43 -4.97 -1.16
C ILE A 148 -9.41 -6.09 -1.32
N LEU A 149 -9.43 -7.07 -0.41
CA LEU A 149 -8.49 -8.18 -0.43
C LEU A 149 -9.22 -9.52 -0.53
N GLN A 150 -9.02 -10.20 -1.65
CA GLN A 150 -9.66 -11.49 -1.93
C GLN A 150 -8.61 -12.59 -2.08
N PRO A 151 -8.71 -13.71 -1.35
CA PRO A 151 -7.77 -14.82 -1.49
C PRO A 151 -7.68 -15.28 -2.94
N THR A 152 -6.46 -15.50 -3.43
CA THR A 152 -6.19 -16.00 -4.78
C THR A 152 -5.01 -16.96 -4.80
N THR A 153 -4.90 -17.73 -5.87
CA THR A 153 -3.71 -18.55 -6.17
C THR A 153 -2.90 -17.98 -7.34
N GLN A 154 -3.42 -16.95 -8.01
CA GLN A 154 -2.80 -16.34 -9.18
C GLN A 154 -1.87 -15.21 -8.75
N LYS A 155 -0.69 -15.15 -9.37
CA LYS A 155 0.18 -13.98 -9.32
C LYS A 155 -0.44 -12.85 -10.14
N GLY A 156 -0.37 -11.63 -9.64
CA GLY A 156 -0.69 -10.45 -10.42
C GLY A 156 0.32 -10.24 -11.55
N ASP A 157 -0.05 -9.40 -12.50
CA ASP A 157 0.86 -9.04 -13.58
C ASP A 157 2.04 -8.23 -13.03
N ASN A 158 3.22 -8.45 -13.60
CA ASN A 158 4.36 -7.62 -13.26
C ASN A 158 4.12 -6.19 -13.81
N VAL A 159 4.45 -5.20 -13.00
CA VAL A 159 4.47 -3.79 -13.38
C VAL A 159 5.88 -3.37 -13.82
N SER A 160 5.95 -2.44 -14.77
CA SER A 160 7.22 -1.87 -15.25
C SER A 160 7.63 -0.60 -14.51
N ASP A 161 6.71 -0.01 -13.74
CA ASP A 161 6.94 1.21 -12.97
C ASP A 161 6.04 1.19 -11.73
N VAL A 162 6.39 2.01 -10.73
CA VAL A 162 5.50 2.32 -9.63
C VAL A 162 4.30 3.07 -10.19
N TYR A 163 3.12 2.92 -9.60
CA TYR A 163 1.90 3.58 -10.06
C TYR A 163 2.02 5.12 -9.94
N TRP A 164 2.62 5.75 -10.94
CA TRP A 164 2.72 7.20 -11.08
C TRP A 164 2.64 7.58 -12.56
N ASN A 165 1.66 8.44 -12.88
CA ASN A 165 1.32 8.89 -14.23
C ASN A 165 0.69 7.85 -15.19
N THR A 166 0.01 6.84 -14.66
CA THR A 166 -1.23 6.45 -15.33
C THR A 166 -2.30 7.40 -14.80
N SER A 167 -2.79 8.28 -15.66
CA SER A 167 -4.24 8.44 -15.67
C SER A 167 -4.80 7.01 -15.62
N PHE A 168 -5.30 6.61 -14.47
CA PHE A 168 -6.37 5.63 -14.47
C PHE A 168 -7.57 6.29 -15.16
#